data_AF-A0A3B5BE93-F1
#
_entry.id   AF-A0A3B5BE93-F1
#
_cell.length_a   1.000
_cell.length_b   1.000
_cell.length_c   1.000
_cell.angle_alpha   90.00
_cell.angle_beta   90.00
_cell.angle_gamma   90.00
#
_symmetry.space_group_name_H-M   'P 1'
#
loop_
_entity.id
_entity.type
_entity.pdbx_description
1 polymer ?
#
loop_
_entity_poly.entity_id
_entity_poly.type
_entity_poly.pdbx_seq_one_letter_code
_entity_poly.pdbx_strand_id
1 'polypeptide(L)'
;MFTDEVVDSVSVQSLWRKSRQAAQESRGCQTRAVHSAEGAVQTVSTASISTQTEQQDQETEQLLLLLQNRDEPDPPGLRDFLQRVEGLVIRELVKNAKSHAFDGLLVNSEDYSQRVSRTDEPN
;
A
#
# COMPACT_ATOMS: atom_id res chain seq x y z
N MET A 1 14.52 -68.87 85.42
CA MET A 1 13.48 -69.73 84.83
C MET A 1 12.23 -68.88 84.79
N PHE A 2 11.86 -68.35 83.62
CA PHE A 2 10.69 -67.48 83.46
C PHE A 2 9.46 -68.35 83.25
N THR A 3 8.45 -68.17 84.09
CA THR A 3 7.13 -68.80 83.94
C THR A 3 6.21 -67.83 83.23
N ASP A 4 5.75 -68.20 82.04
CA ASP A 4 4.68 -67.48 81.34
C ASP A 4 3.33 -67.81 81.99
N GLU A 5 2.68 -66.80 82.56
CA GLU A 5 1.27 -66.86 82.91
C GLU A 5 0.42 -66.61 81.66
N VAL A 6 -0.48 -67.54 81.35
CA VAL A 6 -1.42 -67.40 80.23
C VAL A 6 -2.65 -66.66 80.74
N VAL A 7 -2.78 -65.38 80.37
CA VAL A 7 -3.98 -64.58 80.64
C VAL A 7 -4.94 -64.67 79.45
N ASP A 8 -6.21 -64.87 79.77
CA ASP A 8 -7.29 -65.12 78.81
C ASP A 8 -7.55 -63.90 77.89
N SER A 9 -7.76 -64.14 76.60
CA SER A 9 -7.82 -63.08 75.59
C SER A 9 -9.17 -62.36 75.60
N VAL A 10 -9.17 -61.06 75.88
CA VAL A 10 -10.40 -60.23 75.85
C VAL A 10 -10.70 -59.80 74.40
N SER A 11 -11.82 -60.27 73.86
CA SER A 11 -12.34 -59.86 72.55
C SER A 11 -13.01 -58.48 72.65
N VAL A 12 -12.46 -57.49 71.94
CA VAL A 12 -13.06 -56.15 71.82
C VAL A 12 -13.86 -56.07 70.51
N GLN A 13 -15.19 -55.99 70.60
CA GLN A 13 -16.04 -55.81 69.42
C GLN A 13 -15.88 -54.39 68.85
N SER A 14 -15.30 -54.26 67.65
CA SER A 14 -15.17 -52.95 66.99
C SER A 14 -16.53 -52.42 66.52
N LEU A 15 -17.03 -51.37 67.17
CA LEU A 15 -18.29 -50.69 66.80
C LEU A 15 -18.12 -49.76 65.58
N TRP A 16 -16.88 -49.44 65.22
CA TRP A 16 -16.51 -48.48 64.17
C TRP A 16 -17.06 -48.84 62.77
N ARG A 17 -17.19 -50.12 62.44
CA ARG A 17 -17.75 -50.54 61.14
C ARG A 17 -19.28 -50.56 61.11
N LYS A 18 -19.96 -50.68 62.25
CA LYS A 18 -21.43 -50.76 62.31
C LYS A 18 -22.10 -49.39 62.13
N SER A 19 -21.49 -48.32 62.63
CA SER A 19 -22.02 -46.94 62.50
C SER A 19 -22.09 -46.47 61.04
N ARG A 20 -21.09 -46.83 60.23
CA ARG A 20 -21.02 -46.41 58.81
C ARG A 20 -22.08 -47.06 57.92
N GLN A 21 -22.62 -48.20 58.34
CA GLN A 21 -23.66 -48.94 57.62
C GLN A 21 -25.09 -48.50 58.01
N ALA A 22 -25.23 -47.78 59.13
CA ALA A 22 -26.52 -47.29 59.63
C ALA A 22 -26.86 -45.85 59.20
N ALA A 23 -25.88 -45.05 58.79
CA ALA A 23 -26.06 -43.64 58.42
C ALA A 23 -25.45 -43.34 57.05
N GLN A 24 -25.94 -44.00 56.00
CA GLN A 24 -25.63 -43.64 54.62
C GLN A 24 -26.71 -42.67 54.09
N GLU A 25 -26.62 -41.39 54.45
CA GLU A 25 -27.40 -40.35 53.77
C GLU A 25 -26.70 -39.99 52.44
N SER A 26 -27.22 -40.51 51.35
CA SER A 26 -26.78 -40.15 50.00
C SER A 26 -27.47 -38.86 49.56
N ARG A 27 -26.91 -37.69 49.89
CA ARG A 27 -27.38 -36.39 49.38
C ARG A 27 -26.39 -35.85 48.35
N GLY A 28 -26.83 -35.76 47.11
CA GLY A 28 -26.14 -35.03 46.05
C GLY A 28 -26.67 -33.60 45.96
N CYS A 29 -25.78 -32.62 45.87
CA CYS A 29 -26.13 -31.23 45.58
C CYS A 29 -25.55 -30.89 44.20
N GLN A 30 -26.40 -30.38 43.30
CA GLN A 30 -25.99 -29.98 41.95
C GLN A 30 -26.18 -28.48 41.78
N THR A 31 -25.15 -27.80 41.28
CA THR A 31 -25.21 -26.37 40.94
C THR A 31 -25.92 -26.15 39.61
N ARG A 32 -26.51 -24.97 39.44
CA ARG A 32 -27.22 -24.62 38.21
C ARG A 32 -26.24 -24.52 37.03
N ALA A 33 -26.70 -24.93 35.85
CA ALA A 33 -25.96 -24.80 34.61
C ALA A 33 -25.63 -23.32 34.30
N VAL A 34 -24.46 -23.10 33.69
CA VAL A 34 -24.00 -21.80 33.20
C VAL A 34 -24.22 -21.75 31.71
N HIS A 35 -24.76 -20.64 31.21
CA HIS A 35 -24.94 -20.39 29.79
C HIS A 35 -23.85 -19.44 29.29
N SER A 36 -23.28 -19.77 28.14
CA SER A 36 -22.35 -18.91 27.40
C SER A 36 -22.89 -18.68 26.00
N ALA A 37 -22.50 -17.56 25.40
CA ALA A 37 -22.84 -17.20 24.03
C ALA A 37 -21.55 -16.79 23.31
N GLU A 38 -21.42 -17.22 22.06
CA GLU A 38 -20.29 -16.84 21.22
C GLU A 38 -20.52 -15.44 20.65
N GLY A 39 -19.49 -14.61 20.72
CA GLY A 39 -19.46 -13.28 20.12
C GLY A 39 -18.25 -13.16 19.21
N ALA A 40 -18.45 -12.58 18.03
CA ALA A 40 -17.37 -12.27 17.10
C ALA A 40 -17.24 -10.75 16.94
N VAL A 41 -16.01 -10.28 16.76
CA VAL A 41 -15.70 -8.89 16.45
C VAL A 41 -14.90 -8.88 15.17
N GLN A 42 -15.23 -7.95 14.28
CA GLN A 42 -14.46 -7.70 13.06
C GLN A 42 -13.66 -6.42 13.22
N THR A 43 -12.45 -6.44 12.68
CA THR A 43 -11.57 -5.28 12.59
C THR A 43 -11.14 -5.08 11.14
N VAL A 44 -10.95 -3.83 10.75
CA VAL A 44 -10.53 -3.44 9.41
C VAL A 44 -9.07 -3.03 9.45
N SER A 45 -8.26 -3.61 8.57
CA SER A 45 -6.88 -3.20 8.32
C SER A 45 -6.78 -2.69 6.89
N THR A 46 -6.26 -1.49 6.72
CA THR A 46 -6.04 -0.87 5.41
C THR A 46 -4.58 -0.54 5.24
N ALA A 47 -4.10 -0.64 3.99
CA ALA A 47 -2.79 -0.20 3.58
C ALA A 47 -2.95 0.69 2.35
N SER A 48 -2.21 1.80 2.30
CA SER A 48 -2.13 2.65 1.13
C SER A 48 -1.03 2.16 0.19
N ILE A 49 -1.35 2.12 -1.11
CA ILE A 49 -0.37 1.86 -2.17
C ILE A 49 -0.35 3.08 -3.08
N SER A 50 0.85 3.50 -3.46
CA SER A 50 1.08 4.49 -4.50
C SER A 50 1.99 3.89 -5.58
N THR A 51 1.82 4.35 -6.80
CA THR A 51 2.71 4.06 -7.93
C THR A 51 3.07 5.38 -8.60
N GLN A 52 4.28 5.50 -9.13
CA GLN A 52 4.74 6.67 -9.87
C GLN A 52 4.95 6.25 -11.32
N THR A 53 4.30 6.95 -12.23
CA THR A 53 4.50 6.75 -13.67
C THR A 53 5.84 7.36 -14.07
N GLU A 54 6.64 6.61 -14.81
CA GLU A 54 7.89 7.12 -15.40
C GLU A 54 7.55 8.08 -16.54
N GLN A 55 8.28 9.20 -16.61
CA GLN A 55 8.15 10.13 -17.72
C GLN A 55 8.88 9.53 -18.92
N GLN A 56 8.12 8.88 -19.80
CA GLN A 56 8.66 8.43 -21.07
C GLN A 56 8.73 9.65 -21.98
N ASP A 57 9.94 10.17 -22.23
CA ASP A 57 10.18 11.21 -23.23
C ASP A 57 10.03 10.60 -24.64
N GLN A 58 8.78 10.32 -25.01
CA GLN A 58 8.41 9.66 -26.25
C GLN A 58 8.94 10.43 -27.48
N GLU A 59 9.08 11.75 -27.40
CA GLU A 59 9.62 12.56 -28.48
C GLU A 59 11.11 12.29 -28.70
N THR A 60 11.89 12.18 -27.62
CA THR A 60 13.33 11.95 -27.69
C THR A 60 13.62 10.49 -28.06
N GLU A 61 12.86 9.54 -27.52
CA GLU A 61 12.99 8.12 -27.88
C GLU A 61 12.60 7.86 -29.33
N GLN A 62 11.51 8.47 -29.84
CA GLN A 62 11.12 8.30 -31.25
C GLN A 62 12.15 8.91 -32.22
N LEU A 63 12.73 10.07 -31.89
CA LEU A 63 13.81 10.66 -32.68
C LEU A 63 15.08 9.80 -32.64
N LEU A 64 15.44 9.26 -31.47
CA LEU A 64 16.57 8.34 -31.33
C LEU A 64 16.35 7.04 -32.10
N LEU A 65 15.14 6.48 -32.09
CA LEU A 65 14.79 5.27 -32.85
C LEU A 65 14.85 5.52 -34.36
N LEU A 66 14.37 6.67 -34.84
CA LEU A 66 14.51 7.07 -36.26
C LEU A 66 15.98 7.23 -36.69
N LEU A 67 16.85 7.70 -35.79
CA LEU A 67 18.28 7.87 -36.07
C LEU A 67 19.09 6.57 -35.93
N GLN A 68 18.70 5.69 -35.02
CA GLN A 68 19.36 4.40 -34.77
C GLN A 68 18.97 3.34 -35.79
N ASN A 69 17.71 3.33 -36.26
CA ASN A 69 17.22 2.38 -37.26
C ASN A 69 17.49 2.85 -38.69
N ARG A 70 18.75 3.19 -38.99
CA ARG A 70 19.17 3.61 -40.33
C ARG A 70 19.01 2.50 -41.40
N ASP A 71 18.83 1.26 -40.95
CA ASP A 71 18.59 0.07 -41.75
C ASP A 71 17.10 -0.22 -41.99
N GLU A 72 16.19 0.52 -41.33
CA GLU A 72 14.75 0.40 -41.57
C GLU A 72 14.40 1.12 -42.89
N PRO A 73 13.59 0.51 -43.77
CA PRO A 73 13.21 1.15 -45.01
C PRO A 73 12.43 2.45 -44.73
N ASP A 74 12.77 3.50 -45.47
CA ASP A 74 12.05 4.77 -45.42
C ASP A 74 10.53 4.53 -45.55
N PRO A 75 9.70 5.26 -44.79
CA PRO A 75 8.26 5.14 -44.91
C PRO A 75 7.82 5.44 -46.36
N PRO A 76 6.86 4.67 -46.89
CA PRO A 76 6.47 4.78 -48.29
C PRO A 76 6.00 6.19 -48.61
N GLY A 77 6.54 6.78 -49.68
CA GLY A 77 6.19 8.13 -50.14
C GLY A 77 6.94 9.27 -49.47
N LEU A 78 7.83 9.01 -48.49
CA LEU A 78 8.65 10.05 -47.85
C LEU A 78 9.51 10.80 -48.88
N ARG A 79 10.20 10.05 -49.76
CA ARG A 79 11.06 10.64 -50.79
C ARG A 79 10.28 11.53 -51.76
N ASP A 80 9.14 11.06 -52.24
CA ASP A 80 8.31 11.82 -53.19
C ASP A 80 7.73 13.08 -52.53
N PHE A 81 7.36 12.99 -51.25
CA PHE A 81 6.95 14.14 -50.46
C PHE A 81 8.08 15.16 -50.34
N LEU A 82 9.27 14.73 -49.89
CA LEU A 82 10.44 15.60 -49.70
C LEU A 82 10.82 16.30 -51.01
N GLN A 83 10.90 15.57 -52.11
CA GLN A 83 11.21 16.14 -53.43
C GLN A 83 10.19 17.19 -53.88
N ARG A 84 8.90 16.99 -53.55
CA ARG A 84 7.84 17.93 -53.90
C ARG A 84 7.91 19.21 -53.07
N VAL A 85 8.26 19.13 -51.79
CA VAL A 85 8.21 20.28 -50.86
C VAL A 85 9.53 21.04 -50.77
N GLU A 86 10.68 20.37 -50.93
CA GLU A 86 12.01 20.92 -50.71
C GLU A 86 12.24 22.23 -51.47
N GLY A 87 12.01 22.22 -52.79
CA GLY A 87 12.20 23.42 -53.61
C GLY A 87 11.28 24.58 -53.23
N LEU A 88 10.07 24.31 -52.72
CA LEU A 88 9.15 25.34 -52.27
C LEU A 88 9.60 25.92 -50.93
N VAL A 89 9.93 25.07 -49.97
CA VAL A 89 10.38 25.46 -48.63
C VAL A 89 11.65 26.29 -48.71
N ILE A 90 12.65 25.86 -49.50
CA ILE A 90 13.91 26.60 -49.68
C ILE A 90 13.64 28.02 -50.21
N ARG A 91 12.80 28.15 -51.25
CA ARG A 91 12.50 29.46 -51.84
C ARG A 91 11.82 30.40 -50.85
N GLU A 92 10.81 29.91 -50.14
CA GLU A 92 10.06 30.75 -49.20
C GLU A 92 10.88 31.09 -47.96
N LEU A 93 11.71 30.17 -47.46
CA LEU A 93 12.66 30.46 -46.37
C LEU A 93 13.68 31.53 -46.77
N VAL A 94 14.26 31.46 -47.97
CA VAL A 94 15.21 32.48 -48.46
C VAL A 94 14.54 33.85 -48.59
N LYS A 95 13.28 33.89 -49.04
CA LYS A 95 12.50 35.15 -49.10
C LYS A 95 12.21 35.68 -47.70
N ASN A 96 11.77 34.80 -46.79
CA ASN A 96 11.41 35.17 -45.43
C ASN A 96 12.63 35.65 -44.62
N ALA A 97 13.79 35.02 -44.77
CA ALA A 97 15.03 35.42 -44.11
C ALA A 97 15.52 36.82 -44.52
N LYS A 98 15.16 37.28 -45.72
CA LYS A 98 15.45 38.64 -46.20
C LYS A 98 14.31 39.63 -45.92
N SER A 99 13.24 39.16 -45.30
CA SER A 99 12.07 39.96 -45.01
C SER A 99 12.26 40.70 -43.69
N HIS A 100 11.85 41.97 -43.69
CA HIS A 100 11.75 42.82 -42.50
C HIS A 100 10.31 42.85 -41.96
N ALA A 101 9.48 41.86 -42.31
CA ALA A 101 8.04 41.87 -42.01
C ALA A 101 7.70 41.94 -40.51
N PHE A 102 8.65 41.60 -39.63
CA PHE A 102 8.48 41.60 -38.18
C PHE A 102 9.46 42.53 -37.45
N ASP A 103 10.13 43.42 -38.18
CA ASP A 103 11.00 44.40 -37.56
C ASP A 103 10.20 45.32 -36.63
N GLY A 104 10.70 45.54 -35.42
CA GLY A 104 10.04 46.37 -34.41
C GLY A 104 8.89 45.68 -33.67
N LEU A 105 8.69 44.37 -33.85
CA LEU A 105 7.75 43.60 -33.04
C LEU A 105 8.25 43.51 -31.59
N LEU A 106 7.62 44.25 -30.68
CA LEU A 106 7.84 44.18 -29.24
C LEU A 106 6.60 43.55 -28.58
N VAL A 107 6.64 42.22 -28.40
CA VAL A 107 5.61 41.51 -27.62
C VAL A 107 6.13 41.37 -26.19
N ASN A 108 5.63 42.22 -25.30
CA ASN A 108 5.82 42.00 -23.87
C ASN A 108 4.78 40.96 -23.44
N SER A 109 5.22 39.73 -23.14
CA SER A 109 4.33 38.64 -22.70
C SER A 109 3.94 38.75 -21.22
N GLU A 110 4.52 39.72 -20.53
CA GLU A 110 4.24 40.06 -19.14
C GLU A 110 3.62 41.46 -19.09
N ASP A 111 2.67 41.64 -18.18
CA ASP A 111 2.16 42.96 -17.85
C ASP A 111 3.31 43.82 -17.32
N TYR A 112 3.42 45.06 -17.82
CA TYR A 112 4.41 46.01 -17.32
C TYR A 112 4.29 46.14 -15.80
N SER A 113 5.32 45.69 -15.07
CA SER A 113 5.32 45.70 -13.61
C SER A 113 5.21 47.14 -13.11
N GLN A 114 4.05 47.53 -12.60
CA GLN A 114 3.86 48.85 -12.01
C GLN A 114 4.40 48.85 -10.57
N ARG A 115 5.67 49.28 -10.45
CA ARG A 115 6.38 49.62 -9.20
C ARG A 115 6.74 48.42 -8.31
N VAL A 116 7.90 48.54 -7.68
CA VAL A 116 8.43 47.57 -6.72
C VAL A 116 7.52 47.55 -5.48
N SER A 117 6.98 46.38 -5.15
CA SER A 117 6.23 46.17 -3.90
C SER A 117 7.20 46.31 -2.72
N ARG A 118 6.99 47.33 -1.88
CA ARG A 118 7.73 47.51 -0.63
C ARG A 118 7.24 46.47 0.38
N THR A 119 8.14 45.64 0.89
CA THR A 119 7.88 44.83 2.08
C THR A 119 7.97 45.75 3.28
N ASP A 120 6.83 46.17 3.82
CA ASP A 120 6.81 46.77 5.15
C ASP A 120 7.03 45.65 6.18
N GLU A 121 8.15 45.74 6.91
CA GLU A 121 8.43 44.86 8.04
C GLU A 121 7.40 45.09 9.16
N PRO A 122 6.87 44.03 9.79
CA PRO A 122 5.97 44.16 10.93
C PRO A 122 6.78 44.61 12.17
N ASN A 123 6.33 45.70 12.78
CA ASN A 123 6.75 46.16 14.11
C ASN A 123 5.83 45.54 15.18
#